data_AF-A0A0U3EYG4-F1
#
_entry.id   AF-A0A0U3EYG4-F1
#
_cell.length_a   1.000
_cell.length_b   1.000
_cell.length_c   1.000
_cell.angle_alpha   90.00
_cell.angle_beta   90.00
_cell.angle_gamma   90.00
#
_symmetry.space_group_name_H-M   'P 1'
#
loop_
_entity.id
_entity.type
_entity.pdbx_description
1 polymer ?
#
loop_
_entity_poly.entity_id
_entity_poly.type
_entity_poly.pdbx_seq_one_letter_code
_entity_poly.pdbx_strand_id
1 'polypeptide(L)'
;MELSPNAEFKSQAPAPKVSLRALTGKVMGLKRSLLQIFAVAVVLELFAVLAPLFNQMVVDDVLTSGDRDLLSVLVIGFGLLLVVQTAVGLARSWMVMVLGQTLSLQWMGNVFAHLVRLPVDFLEKRHLGDITSRFGAVSAIQKTLTTAAIEAVLDGLMAVAALVMMLIYAPTLCAVTVTAVAAYGLLRWVAYRPFRDAAAERLVVAAKENTHFLETLRAITPLKLFGREEERRARWQNLIVDVQNRDVRTAKMSIGFTTANTFIFGLENLLVLWLGAKLIMTGQPVQAGQTLVNLIPETAQQGASTLEAQLYAPSRTAGFVKPGQVVWLRYAAYPYQKFGMAEGEVQTISQTPIAAQDLPVGQGQALLTAAQANEPLYRVSVKLKKQAITTYGNTQLLKAGMALDADVMQYRRTVWEWVFEPIFATSSFFKELGGRRSFAHSE
;
A
#
# COMPACT_ATOMS: atom_id res chain seq x y z
N MET A 1 -66.21 0.14 -16.58
CA MET A 1 -66.28 -1.28 -16.97
C MET A 1 -65.53 -2.07 -15.92
N GLU A 2 -66.22 -2.97 -15.23
CA GLU A 2 -65.67 -3.72 -14.10
C GLU A 2 -65.73 -5.21 -14.45
N LEU A 3 -64.61 -5.92 -14.28
CA LEU A 3 -64.51 -7.35 -14.53
C LEU A 3 -64.75 -8.08 -13.20
N SER A 4 -65.81 -8.89 -13.14
CA SER A 4 -66.06 -9.81 -12.03
C SER A 4 -65.98 -11.27 -12.53
N PRO A 5 -65.41 -12.19 -11.74
CA PRO A 5 -65.31 -13.59 -12.12
C PRO A 5 -66.71 -14.23 -12.16
N ASN A 6 -67.05 -14.89 -13.27
CA ASN A 6 -68.29 -15.66 -13.38
C ASN A 6 -68.12 -17.07 -12.76
N ALA A 7 -69.21 -17.84 -12.67
CA ALA A 7 -69.20 -19.19 -12.08
C ALA A 7 -68.33 -20.22 -12.84
N GLU A 8 -67.90 -19.91 -14.07
CA GLU A 8 -66.99 -20.74 -14.88
C GLU A 8 -65.53 -20.29 -14.78
N PHE A 9 -65.24 -19.20 -14.05
CA PHE A 9 -63.91 -18.67 -13.89
C PHE A 9 -63.05 -19.63 -13.06
N LYS A 10 -62.30 -20.48 -13.75
CA LYS A 10 -61.25 -21.29 -13.16
C LYS A 10 -59.95 -20.48 -13.14
N SER A 11 -59.43 -20.25 -11.94
CA SER A 11 -58.08 -19.71 -11.75
C SER A 11 -57.06 -20.63 -12.43
N GLN A 12 -56.63 -20.28 -13.64
CA GLN A 12 -55.54 -20.96 -14.30
C GLN A 12 -54.24 -20.64 -13.56
N ALA A 13 -53.48 -21.67 -13.19
CA ALA A 13 -52.15 -21.48 -12.63
C ALA A 13 -51.33 -20.59 -13.59
N PRO A 14 -50.58 -19.60 -13.09
CA PRO A 14 -49.78 -18.72 -13.92
C PRO A 14 -48.91 -19.55 -14.86
N ALA A 15 -48.81 -19.13 -16.13
CA ALA A 15 -48.07 -19.84 -17.16
C ALA A 15 -46.73 -20.37 -16.61
N PRO A 16 -46.38 -21.66 -16.87
CA PRO A 16 -45.20 -22.28 -16.27
C PRO A 16 -43.99 -21.40 -16.50
N LYS A 17 -43.29 -21.05 -15.41
CA LYS A 17 -42.07 -20.24 -15.47
C LYS A 17 -41.10 -20.95 -16.41
N VAL A 18 -40.83 -20.34 -17.55
CA VAL A 18 -39.97 -20.95 -18.57
C VAL A 18 -38.58 -21.09 -17.95
N SER A 19 -38.16 -22.32 -17.67
CA SER A 19 -36.81 -22.53 -17.13
C SER A 19 -35.79 -22.06 -18.18
N LEU A 20 -34.77 -21.32 -17.75
CA LEU A 20 -33.69 -20.86 -18.64
C LEU A 20 -33.12 -22.04 -19.44
N ARG A 21 -32.99 -23.21 -18.80
CA ARG A 21 -32.52 -24.44 -19.42
C ARG A 21 -33.43 -24.97 -20.55
N ALA A 22 -34.74 -24.72 -20.47
CA ALA A 22 -35.70 -25.09 -21.52
C ALA A 22 -35.62 -24.15 -22.75
N LEU A 23 -35.22 -22.89 -22.56
CA LEU A 23 -35.00 -21.94 -23.66
C LEU A 23 -33.65 -22.15 -24.35
N THR A 24 -32.66 -22.68 -23.64
CA THR A 24 -31.26 -22.69 -24.10
C THR A 24 -30.81 -24.01 -24.71
N GLY A 25 -31.60 -25.08 -24.54
CA GLY A 25 -31.21 -26.42 -24.99
C GLY A 25 -30.03 -27.02 -24.21
N LYS A 26 -29.50 -28.17 -24.69
CA LYS A 26 -28.30 -28.81 -24.12
C LYS A 26 -27.05 -28.06 -24.58
N VAL A 27 -26.56 -27.16 -23.73
CA VAL A 27 -25.27 -26.50 -23.92
C VAL A 27 -24.13 -27.49 -23.69
N MET A 28 -23.31 -27.75 -24.71
CA MET A 28 -22.16 -28.64 -24.61
C MET A 28 -20.94 -27.89 -24.00
N GLY A 29 -20.19 -28.56 -23.13
CA GLY A 29 -18.90 -28.05 -22.60
C GLY A 29 -18.98 -27.09 -21.40
N LEU A 30 -20.15 -26.51 -21.09
CA LEU A 30 -20.32 -25.50 -20.03
C LEU A 30 -19.73 -25.91 -18.67
N LYS A 31 -20.04 -27.12 -18.19
CA LYS A 31 -19.57 -27.59 -16.87
C LYS A 31 -18.05 -27.68 -16.79
N ARG A 32 -17.39 -28.16 -17.85
CA ARG A 32 -15.94 -28.33 -17.88
C ARG A 32 -15.23 -26.98 -17.92
N SER A 33 -15.71 -26.06 -18.76
CA SER A 33 -15.16 -24.70 -18.85
C SER A 33 -15.35 -23.92 -17.55
N LEU A 34 -16.52 -24.03 -16.90
CA LEU A 34 -16.76 -23.40 -15.60
C LEU A 34 -15.79 -23.91 -14.53
N LEU A 35 -15.58 -25.23 -14.44
CA LEU A 35 -14.64 -25.81 -13.47
C LEU A 35 -13.19 -25.35 -13.72
N GLN A 36 -12.76 -25.27 -14.99
CA GLN A 36 -11.44 -24.78 -15.35
C GLN A 36 -11.26 -23.30 -15.00
N ILE A 37 -12.23 -22.45 -15.32
CA ILE A 37 -12.20 -21.01 -14.98
C ILE A 37 -12.15 -20.83 -13.46
N PHE A 38 -12.94 -21.59 -12.71
CA PHE A 38 -12.95 -21.54 -11.26
C PHE A 38 -11.60 -21.96 -10.67
N ALA A 39 -10.99 -23.05 -11.16
CA ALA A 39 -9.67 -23.48 -10.71
C ALA A 39 -8.59 -22.42 -10.95
N VAL A 40 -8.59 -21.79 -12.12
CA VAL A 40 -7.67 -20.69 -12.44
C VAL A 40 -7.91 -19.47 -11.53
N ALA A 41 -9.18 -19.17 -11.22
CA ALA A 41 -9.52 -18.06 -10.34
C ALA A 41 -8.99 -18.28 -8.92
N VAL A 42 -9.18 -19.47 -8.34
CA VAL A 42 -8.65 -19.81 -7.01
C VAL A 42 -7.12 -19.62 -6.94
N VAL A 43 -6.38 -19.97 -8.01
CA VAL A 43 -4.93 -19.72 -8.06
C VAL A 43 -4.61 -18.23 -8.05
N LEU A 44 -5.36 -17.40 -8.77
CA LEU A 44 -5.20 -15.94 -8.73
C LEU A 44 -5.54 -15.35 -7.37
N GLU A 45 -6.54 -15.90 -6.69
CA GLU A 45 -6.95 -15.48 -5.35
C GLU A 45 -5.84 -15.73 -4.34
N LEU A 46 -5.19 -16.89 -4.39
CA LEU A 46 -4.02 -17.19 -3.56
C LEU A 46 -2.91 -16.16 -3.78
N PHE A 47 -2.60 -15.80 -5.04
CA PHE A 47 -1.60 -14.77 -5.32
C PHE A 47 -2.00 -13.39 -4.82
N ALA A 48 -3.27 -13.01 -4.93
CA ALA A 48 -3.77 -11.72 -4.45
C ALA A 48 -3.67 -11.62 -2.92
N VAL A 49 -3.95 -12.71 -2.20
CA VAL A 49 -3.82 -12.78 -0.73
C VAL A 49 -2.36 -12.71 -0.28
N LEU A 50 -1.41 -13.14 -1.11
CA LEU A 50 0.02 -13.04 -0.80
C LEU A 50 0.59 -11.62 -1.00
N ALA A 51 -0.09 -10.74 -1.75
CA ALA A 51 0.44 -9.41 -2.07
C ALA A 51 0.72 -8.51 -0.85
N PRO A 52 -0.13 -8.45 0.21
CA PRO A 52 0.16 -7.69 1.42
C PRO A 52 1.43 -8.13 2.16
N LEU A 53 1.81 -9.41 2.06
CA LEU A 53 3.04 -9.93 2.68
C LEU A 53 4.29 -9.27 2.11
N PHE A 54 4.27 -8.82 0.85
CA PHE A 54 5.37 -8.06 0.27
C PHE A 54 5.61 -6.76 1.06
N ASN A 55 4.56 -5.97 1.27
CA ASN A 55 4.68 -4.72 2.03
C ASN A 55 5.12 -5.00 3.48
N GLN A 56 4.60 -6.07 4.09
CA GLN A 56 5.01 -6.48 5.43
C GLN A 56 6.51 -6.82 5.49
N MET A 57 7.02 -7.70 4.63
CA MET A 57 8.44 -8.08 4.59
C MET A 57 9.35 -6.90 4.26
N VAL A 58 8.92 -6.01 3.36
CA VAL A 58 9.70 -4.81 3.02
C VAL A 58 9.78 -3.85 4.21
N VAL A 59 8.66 -3.55 4.87
CA VAL A 59 8.62 -2.60 5.98
C VAL A 59 9.24 -3.18 7.26
N ASP A 60 8.93 -4.43 7.58
CA ASP A 60 9.29 -5.03 8.87
C ASP A 60 10.67 -5.68 8.87
N ASP A 61 11.13 -6.26 7.75
CA ASP A 61 12.42 -6.97 7.68
C ASP A 61 13.49 -6.16 6.93
N VAL A 62 13.19 -5.69 5.73
CA VAL A 62 14.19 -5.00 4.88
C VAL A 62 14.54 -3.62 5.41
N LEU A 63 13.53 -2.80 5.73
CA LEU A 63 13.70 -1.44 6.23
C LEU A 63 14.34 -1.41 7.63
N THR A 64 14.08 -2.42 8.46
CA THR A 64 14.65 -2.53 9.81
C THR A 64 16.08 -3.09 9.79
N SER A 65 16.34 -4.11 8.96
CA SER A 65 17.66 -4.77 8.88
C SER A 65 18.64 -4.03 7.97
N GLY A 66 18.16 -3.11 7.12
CA GLY A 66 18.98 -2.39 6.15
C GLY A 66 19.54 -3.28 5.02
N ASP A 67 19.02 -4.50 4.87
CA ASP A 67 19.52 -5.52 3.95
C ASP A 67 19.07 -5.24 2.51
N ARG A 68 19.99 -4.69 1.71
CA ARG A 68 19.74 -4.37 0.30
C ARG A 68 19.67 -5.61 -0.59
N ASP A 69 20.31 -6.70 -0.20
CA ASP A 69 20.30 -7.94 -0.98
C ASP A 69 18.93 -8.60 -0.82
N LEU A 70 18.41 -8.69 0.41
CA LEU A 70 17.04 -9.16 0.67
C LEU A 70 15.99 -8.32 -0.08
N LEU A 71 16.14 -6.99 -0.12
CA LEU A 71 15.26 -6.12 -0.91
C LEU A 71 15.24 -6.52 -2.38
N SER A 72 16.43 -6.71 -2.98
CA SER A 72 16.54 -7.05 -4.40
C SER A 72 15.90 -8.40 -4.71
N VAL A 73 16.10 -9.40 -3.84
CA VAL A 73 15.50 -10.73 -3.96
C VAL A 73 13.97 -10.66 -3.86
N LEU A 74 13.43 -9.91 -2.89
CA LEU A 74 11.99 -9.73 -2.73
C LEU A 74 11.37 -9.03 -3.94
N VAL A 75 11.99 -7.95 -4.44
CA VAL A 75 11.49 -7.21 -5.61
C VAL A 75 11.49 -8.10 -6.86
N ILE A 76 12.56 -8.89 -7.09
CA ILE A 76 12.63 -9.81 -8.23
C ILE A 76 11.60 -10.94 -8.07
N GLY A 77 11.49 -11.52 -6.87
CA GLY A 77 10.57 -12.63 -6.58
C GLY A 77 9.10 -12.22 -6.74
N PHE A 78 8.68 -11.13 -6.10
CA PHE A 78 7.32 -10.61 -6.25
C PHE A 78 7.08 -9.99 -7.64
N GLY A 79 8.12 -9.47 -8.30
CA GLY A 79 8.05 -9.05 -9.70
C GLY A 79 7.74 -10.22 -10.64
N LEU A 80 8.41 -11.37 -10.46
CA LEU A 80 8.09 -12.59 -11.19
C LEU A 80 6.68 -13.09 -10.89
N LEU A 81 6.27 -13.06 -9.61
CA LEU A 81 4.92 -13.42 -9.19
C LEU A 81 3.86 -12.54 -9.86
N LEU A 82 4.09 -11.23 -9.95
CA LEU A 82 3.21 -10.28 -10.66
C LEU A 82 3.07 -10.66 -12.14
N VAL A 83 4.17 -11.02 -12.82
CA VAL A 83 4.14 -11.44 -14.23
C VAL A 83 3.32 -12.73 -14.38
N VAL A 84 3.54 -13.73 -13.52
CA VAL A 84 2.77 -14.99 -13.52
C VAL A 84 1.29 -14.71 -13.25
N GLN A 85 0.97 -13.91 -12.24
CA GLN A 85 -0.40 -13.53 -11.89
C GLN A 85 -1.09 -12.83 -13.07
N THR A 86 -0.40 -11.91 -13.74
CA THR A 86 -0.93 -11.20 -14.91
C THR A 86 -1.16 -12.15 -16.09
N ALA A 87 -0.24 -13.08 -16.35
CA ALA A 87 -0.39 -14.09 -17.41
C ALA A 87 -1.56 -15.05 -17.14
N VAL A 88 -1.70 -15.52 -15.89
CA VAL A 88 -2.84 -16.36 -15.46
C VAL A 88 -4.15 -15.57 -15.54
N GLY A 89 -4.14 -14.28 -15.18
CA GLY A 89 -5.28 -13.37 -15.32
C GLY A 89 -5.73 -13.20 -16.77
N LEU A 90 -4.78 -13.03 -17.69
CA LEU A 90 -5.04 -13.01 -19.13
C LEU A 90 -5.65 -14.32 -19.62
N ALA A 91 -5.10 -15.46 -19.21
CA ALA A 91 -5.64 -16.77 -19.55
C ALA A 91 -7.08 -16.94 -19.05
N ARG A 92 -7.38 -16.53 -17.81
CA ARG A 92 -8.74 -16.54 -17.25
C ARG A 92 -9.69 -15.69 -18.08
N SER A 93 -9.33 -14.44 -18.37
CA SER A 93 -10.15 -13.52 -19.17
C SER A 93 -10.41 -14.06 -20.57
N TRP A 94 -9.40 -14.69 -21.19
CA TRP A 94 -9.55 -15.38 -22.47
C TRP A 94 -10.54 -16.55 -22.37
N MET A 95 -10.43 -17.39 -21.34
CA MET A 95 -11.35 -18.51 -21.13
C MET A 95 -12.80 -18.04 -20.93
N VAL A 96 -13.04 -17.01 -20.13
CA VAL A 96 -14.37 -16.42 -19.91
C VAL A 96 -14.93 -15.84 -21.21
N MET A 97 -14.09 -15.16 -22.00
CA MET A 97 -14.48 -14.62 -23.31
C MET A 97 -14.87 -15.74 -24.28
N VAL A 98 -14.04 -16.77 -24.44
CA VAL A 98 -14.32 -17.91 -25.34
C VAL A 98 -15.59 -18.64 -24.91
N LEU A 99 -15.77 -18.85 -23.60
CA LEU A 99 -17.01 -19.43 -23.06
C LEU A 99 -18.21 -18.52 -23.37
N GLY A 100 -18.11 -17.22 -23.13
CA GLY A 100 -19.17 -16.26 -23.40
C GLY A 100 -19.59 -16.26 -24.87
N GLN A 101 -18.63 -16.27 -25.80
CA GLN A 101 -18.89 -16.28 -27.24
C GLN A 101 -19.51 -17.59 -27.72
N THR A 102 -18.96 -18.74 -27.30
CA THR A 102 -19.49 -20.06 -27.68
C THR A 102 -20.91 -20.27 -27.16
N LEU A 103 -21.21 -19.82 -25.94
CA LEU A 103 -22.56 -19.84 -25.37
C LEU A 103 -23.51 -18.91 -26.13
N SER A 104 -23.04 -17.69 -26.46
CA SER A 104 -23.83 -16.71 -27.21
C SER A 104 -24.26 -17.28 -28.57
N LEU A 105 -23.34 -17.89 -29.31
CA LEU A 105 -23.60 -18.51 -30.62
C LEU A 105 -24.60 -19.67 -30.50
N GLN A 106 -24.43 -20.57 -29.52
CA GLN A 106 -25.36 -21.69 -29.31
C GLN A 106 -26.77 -21.20 -28.95
N TRP A 107 -26.89 -20.19 -28.09
CA TRP A 107 -28.18 -19.64 -27.67
C TRP A 107 -28.87 -18.90 -28.81
N MET A 108 -28.14 -18.05 -29.51
CA MET A 108 -28.67 -17.28 -30.64
C MET A 108 -29.10 -18.21 -31.78
N GLY A 109 -28.33 -19.26 -32.07
CA GLY A 109 -28.68 -20.29 -33.04
C GLY A 109 -29.94 -21.06 -32.65
N ASN A 110 -30.07 -21.47 -31.39
CA ASN A 110 -31.26 -22.20 -30.89
C ASN A 110 -32.52 -21.32 -30.93
N VAL A 111 -32.43 -20.05 -30.52
CA VAL A 111 -33.56 -19.12 -30.55
C VAL A 111 -33.96 -18.81 -31.99
N PHE A 112 -33.00 -18.60 -32.89
CA PHE A 112 -33.27 -18.40 -34.30
C PHE A 112 -33.96 -19.62 -34.94
N ALA A 113 -33.46 -20.83 -34.66
CA ALA A 113 -34.07 -22.07 -35.13
C ALA A 113 -35.52 -22.25 -34.62
N HIS A 114 -35.80 -21.81 -33.38
CA HIS A 114 -37.16 -21.81 -32.85
C HIS A 114 -38.04 -20.75 -33.53
N LEU A 115 -37.53 -19.54 -33.72
CA LEU A 115 -38.25 -18.42 -34.36
C LEU A 115 -38.74 -18.80 -35.76
N VAL A 116 -37.91 -19.49 -36.54
CA VAL A 116 -38.24 -19.94 -37.92
C VAL A 116 -39.29 -21.06 -37.94
N ARG A 117 -39.43 -21.83 -36.85
CA ARG A 117 -40.41 -22.94 -36.75
C ARG A 117 -41.77 -22.50 -36.20
N LEU A 118 -41.94 -21.23 -35.84
CA LEU A 118 -43.20 -20.73 -35.28
C LEU A 118 -44.31 -20.64 -36.34
N PRO A 119 -45.58 -20.89 -35.96
CA PRO A 119 -46.71 -20.75 -36.88
C PRO A 119 -46.86 -19.29 -37.35
N VAL A 120 -47.33 -19.12 -38.59
CA VAL A 120 -47.49 -17.80 -39.24
C VAL A 120 -48.36 -16.87 -38.40
N ASP A 121 -49.42 -17.39 -37.75
CA ASP A 121 -50.29 -16.64 -36.84
C ASP A 121 -49.54 -15.88 -35.73
N PHE A 122 -48.41 -16.43 -35.25
CA PHE A 122 -47.59 -15.77 -34.23
C PHE A 122 -46.84 -14.57 -34.80
N LEU A 123 -46.35 -14.69 -36.04
CA LEU A 123 -45.54 -13.69 -36.73
C LEU A 123 -46.41 -12.52 -37.25
N GLU A 124 -47.63 -12.80 -37.72
CA GLU A 124 -48.54 -11.77 -38.20
C GLU A 124 -49.07 -10.86 -37.09
N LYS A 125 -49.28 -11.40 -35.88
CA LYS A 125 -49.81 -10.63 -34.73
C LYS A 125 -48.79 -9.68 -34.08
N ARG A 126 -47.51 -9.73 -34.46
CA ARG A 126 -46.44 -8.96 -33.82
C ARG A 126 -45.67 -8.10 -34.81
N HIS A 127 -45.40 -6.85 -34.43
CA HIS A 127 -44.55 -5.96 -35.22
C HIS A 127 -43.11 -6.47 -35.30
N LEU A 128 -42.48 -6.35 -36.47
CA LEU A 128 -41.08 -6.76 -36.65
C LEU A 128 -40.15 -6.17 -35.58
N GLY A 129 -40.33 -4.90 -35.21
CA GLY A 129 -39.51 -4.23 -34.18
C GLY A 129 -39.60 -4.86 -32.78
N ASP A 130 -40.75 -5.42 -32.39
CA ASP A 130 -40.90 -6.14 -31.12
C ASP A 130 -40.09 -7.46 -31.15
N ILE A 131 -40.11 -8.16 -32.29
CA ILE A 131 -39.32 -9.38 -32.49
C ILE A 131 -37.82 -9.07 -32.47
N THR A 132 -37.36 -8.04 -33.20
CA THR A 132 -35.92 -7.67 -33.21
C THR A 132 -35.45 -7.24 -31.83
N SER A 133 -36.25 -6.46 -31.09
CA SER A 133 -35.92 -6.04 -29.73
C SER A 133 -35.78 -7.24 -28.78
N ARG A 134 -36.73 -8.18 -28.81
CA ARG A 134 -36.69 -9.40 -27.99
C ARG A 134 -35.55 -10.33 -28.39
N PHE A 135 -35.25 -10.46 -29.68
CA PHE A 135 -34.12 -11.24 -30.17
C PHE A 135 -32.79 -10.66 -29.68
N GLY A 136 -32.62 -9.33 -29.73
CA GLY A 136 -31.46 -8.63 -29.15
C GLY A 136 -31.37 -8.80 -27.63
N ALA A 137 -32.51 -8.80 -26.93
CA ALA A 137 -32.55 -9.01 -25.49
C ALA A 137 -32.01 -10.39 -25.07
N VAL A 138 -32.11 -11.43 -25.90
CA VAL A 138 -31.52 -12.75 -25.62
C VAL A 138 -30.00 -12.66 -25.48
N SER A 139 -29.33 -11.91 -26.37
CA SER A 139 -27.88 -11.69 -26.28
C SER A 139 -27.49 -10.95 -25.00
N ALA A 140 -28.26 -9.91 -24.64
CA ALA A 140 -28.05 -9.17 -23.40
C ALA A 140 -28.23 -10.06 -22.15
N ILE A 141 -29.32 -10.84 -22.09
CA ILE A 141 -29.61 -11.77 -21.00
C ILE A 141 -28.50 -12.83 -20.88
N GLN A 142 -28.07 -13.39 -22.01
CA GLN A 142 -26.98 -14.37 -22.04
C GLN A 142 -25.68 -13.77 -21.51
N LYS A 143 -25.26 -12.61 -22.00
CA LYS A 143 -24.04 -11.94 -21.52
C LYS A 143 -24.07 -11.69 -20.01
N THR A 144 -25.21 -11.27 -19.46
CA THR A 144 -25.38 -11.08 -18.02
C THR A 144 -25.29 -12.42 -17.26
N LEU A 145 -25.92 -13.48 -17.75
CA LEU A 145 -25.94 -14.79 -17.08
C LEU A 145 -24.63 -15.56 -17.19
N THR A 146 -23.84 -15.35 -18.25
CA THR A 146 -22.60 -16.12 -18.47
C THR A 146 -21.37 -15.32 -18.09
N THR A 147 -21.26 -14.05 -18.48
CA THR A 147 -20.05 -13.27 -18.19
C THR A 147 -20.17 -12.64 -16.81
N ALA A 148 -21.17 -11.76 -16.63
CA ALA A 148 -21.30 -10.99 -15.40
C ALA A 148 -21.59 -11.87 -14.17
N ALA A 149 -22.37 -12.94 -14.32
CA ALA A 149 -22.64 -13.85 -13.20
C ALA A 149 -21.41 -14.69 -12.80
N ILE A 150 -20.60 -15.15 -13.76
CA ILE A 150 -19.34 -15.86 -13.45
C ILE A 150 -18.38 -14.89 -12.75
N GLU A 151 -18.20 -13.69 -13.31
CA GLU A 151 -17.37 -12.65 -12.70
C GLU A 151 -17.85 -12.33 -11.28
N ALA A 152 -19.16 -12.15 -11.06
CA ALA A 152 -19.70 -11.87 -9.74
C ALA A 152 -19.49 -13.02 -8.72
N VAL A 153 -19.52 -14.29 -9.15
CA VAL A 153 -19.22 -15.42 -8.26
C VAL A 153 -17.75 -15.44 -7.88
N LEU A 154 -16.86 -15.20 -8.84
CA LEU A 154 -15.41 -15.16 -8.60
C LEU A 154 -15.03 -13.96 -7.73
N ASP A 155 -15.54 -12.78 -8.04
CA ASP A 155 -15.31 -11.56 -7.25
C ASP A 155 -15.95 -11.68 -5.85
N GLY A 156 -17.07 -12.39 -5.74
CA GLY A 156 -17.68 -12.73 -4.45
C GLY A 156 -16.78 -13.61 -3.58
N LEU A 157 -16.09 -14.60 -4.17
CA LEU A 157 -15.11 -15.42 -3.47
C LEU A 157 -13.90 -14.59 -3.01
N MET A 158 -13.37 -13.71 -3.87
CA MET A 158 -12.35 -12.73 -3.51
C MET A 158 -12.78 -11.84 -2.34
N ALA A 159 -14.00 -11.29 -2.38
CA ALA A 159 -14.52 -10.42 -1.34
C ALA A 159 -14.62 -11.15 0.01
N VAL A 160 -15.04 -12.42 0.01
CA VAL A 160 -15.10 -13.25 1.23
C VAL A 160 -13.69 -13.53 1.75
N ALA A 161 -12.75 -13.93 0.90
CA ALA A 161 -11.36 -14.18 1.30
C ALA A 161 -10.69 -12.92 1.88
N ALA A 162 -10.88 -11.77 1.23
CA ALA A 162 -10.40 -10.48 1.71
C ALA A 162 -11.02 -10.09 3.06
N LEU A 163 -12.32 -10.32 3.23
CA LEU A 163 -13.02 -10.04 4.49
C LEU A 163 -12.54 -10.94 5.63
N VAL A 164 -12.30 -12.22 5.37
CA VAL A 164 -11.72 -13.17 6.36
C VAL A 164 -10.31 -12.72 6.75
N MET A 165 -9.45 -12.40 5.78
CA MET A 165 -8.11 -11.88 6.06
C MET A 165 -8.18 -10.59 6.87
N MET A 166 -9.03 -9.64 6.49
CA MET A 166 -9.19 -8.39 7.22
C MET A 166 -9.65 -8.59 8.67
N LEU A 167 -10.53 -9.58 8.90
CA LEU A 167 -11.01 -9.94 10.23
C LEU A 167 -9.91 -10.56 11.09
N ILE A 168 -8.99 -11.32 10.49
CA ILE A 168 -7.81 -11.88 11.19
C ILE A 168 -6.82 -10.78 11.58
N TYR A 169 -6.54 -9.82 10.70
CA TYR A 169 -5.54 -8.76 10.96
C TYR A 169 -6.04 -7.69 11.94
N ALA A 170 -7.24 -7.15 11.74
CA ALA A 170 -7.77 -6.08 12.58
C ALA A 170 -9.32 -6.02 12.54
N PRO A 171 -10.02 -6.58 13.55
CA PRO A 171 -11.48 -6.58 13.62
C PRO A 171 -12.11 -5.18 13.61
N THR A 172 -11.42 -4.18 14.19
CA THR A 172 -11.90 -2.80 14.25
C THR A 172 -11.93 -2.13 12.88
N LEU A 173 -10.89 -2.32 12.06
CA LEU A 173 -10.85 -1.83 10.69
C LEU A 173 -11.88 -2.56 9.81
N CYS A 174 -12.06 -3.86 10.01
CA CYS A 174 -13.08 -4.65 9.32
C CYS A 174 -14.50 -4.11 9.58
N ALA A 175 -14.83 -3.72 10.82
CA ALA A 175 -16.14 -3.15 11.13
C ALA A 175 -16.43 -1.86 10.33
N VAL A 176 -15.42 -1.01 10.12
CA VAL A 176 -15.55 0.22 9.32
C VAL A 176 -15.81 -0.10 7.86
N THR A 177 -15.06 -1.03 7.27
CA THR A 177 -15.23 -1.40 5.86
C THR A 177 -16.56 -2.10 5.61
N VAL A 178 -16.97 -3.00 6.50
CA VAL A 178 -18.30 -3.64 6.44
C VAL A 178 -19.41 -2.60 6.54
N THR A 179 -19.26 -1.58 7.39
CA THR A 179 -20.24 -0.48 7.50
C THR A 179 -20.31 0.33 6.20
N ALA A 180 -19.18 0.64 5.58
CA ALA A 180 -19.14 1.33 4.30
C ALA A 180 -19.78 0.51 3.16
N VAL A 181 -19.49 -0.79 3.10
CA VAL A 181 -20.12 -1.72 2.14
C VAL A 181 -21.62 -1.82 2.37
N ALA A 182 -22.07 -1.87 3.63
CA ALA A 182 -23.50 -1.88 3.97
C ALA A 182 -24.18 -0.56 3.57
N ALA A 183 -23.55 0.59 3.81
CA ALA A 183 -24.05 1.89 3.39
C ALA A 183 -24.16 2.00 1.85
N TYR A 184 -23.14 1.52 1.13
CA TYR A 184 -23.16 1.42 -0.33
C TYR A 184 -24.28 0.49 -0.83
N GLY A 185 -24.46 -0.67 -0.19
CA GLY A 185 -25.53 -1.62 -0.50
C GLY A 185 -26.92 -1.01 -0.31
N LEU A 186 -27.14 -0.27 0.78
CA LEU A 186 -28.39 0.44 1.05
C LEU A 186 -28.65 1.53 0.01
N LEU A 187 -27.63 2.34 -0.32
CA LEU A 187 -27.71 3.34 -1.38
C LEU A 187 -28.10 2.69 -2.72
N ARG A 188 -27.47 1.56 -3.07
CA ARG A 188 -27.77 0.80 -4.28
C ARG A 188 -29.20 0.28 -4.29
N TRP A 189 -29.70 -0.21 -3.16
CA TRP A 189 -31.06 -0.72 -3.05
C TRP A 189 -32.10 0.39 -3.24
N VAL A 190 -31.92 1.54 -2.58
CA VAL A 190 -32.80 2.70 -2.74
C VAL A 190 -32.77 3.22 -4.18
N ALA A 191 -31.58 3.30 -4.79
CA ALA A 191 -31.41 3.77 -6.17
C ALA A 191 -31.87 2.77 -7.23
N TYR A 192 -32.01 1.48 -6.90
CA TYR A 192 -32.35 0.43 -7.87
C TYR A 192 -33.72 0.63 -8.52
N ARG A 193 -34.75 0.91 -7.72
CA ARG A 193 -36.12 1.13 -8.23
C ARG A 193 -36.19 2.27 -9.26
N PRO A 194 -35.79 3.51 -8.93
CA PRO A 194 -35.91 4.61 -9.88
C PRO A 194 -35.02 4.38 -11.10
N PHE A 195 -33.86 3.74 -10.96
CA PHE A 195 -32.97 3.46 -12.08
C PHE A 195 -33.59 2.46 -13.05
N ARG A 196 -34.21 1.41 -12.53
CA ARG A 196 -34.92 0.40 -13.32
C ARG A 196 -36.09 1.01 -14.08
N ASP A 197 -36.88 1.86 -13.43
CA ASP A 197 -38.06 2.47 -14.05
C ASP A 197 -37.64 3.47 -15.14
N ALA A 198 -36.61 4.28 -14.90
CA ALA A 198 -36.03 5.16 -15.93
C ALA A 198 -35.44 4.39 -17.12
N ALA A 199 -34.78 3.26 -16.87
CA ALA A 199 -34.26 2.39 -17.93
C ALA A 199 -35.39 1.75 -18.76
N ALA A 200 -36.50 1.37 -18.12
CA ALA A 200 -37.68 0.84 -18.80
C ALA A 200 -38.37 1.90 -19.69
N GLU A 201 -38.57 3.12 -19.18
CA GLU A 201 -39.08 4.25 -19.98
C GLU A 201 -38.22 4.49 -21.23
N ARG A 202 -36.89 4.52 -21.05
CA ARG A 202 -35.91 4.71 -22.12
C ARG A 202 -36.02 3.64 -23.20
N LEU A 203 -36.20 2.37 -22.82
CA LEU A 203 -36.40 1.27 -23.77
C LEU A 203 -37.66 1.45 -24.63
N VAL A 204 -38.77 1.90 -24.04
CA VAL A 204 -40.03 2.11 -24.77
C VAL A 204 -39.92 3.25 -25.79
N VAL A 205 -39.33 4.38 -25.40
CA VAL A 205 -39.16 5.53 -26.30
C VAL A 205 -38.16 5.20 -27.42
N ALA A 206 -37.06 4.52 -27.11
CA ALA A 206 -36.08 4.07 -28.09
C ALA A 206 -36.66 3.07 -29.10
N ALA A 207 -37.61 2.22 -28.69
CA ALA A 207 -38.30 1.31 -29.61
C ALA A 207 -39.19 2.07 -30.61
N LYS A 208 -39.86 3.15 -30.17
CA LYS A 208 -40.68 4.00 -31.05
C LYS A 208 -39.83 4.76 -32.07
N GLU A 209 -38.70 5.32 -31.62
CA GLU A 209 -37.74 6.01 -32.49
C GLU A 209 -37.19 5.06 -33.58
N ASN A 210 -36.72 3.87 -33.19
CA ASN A 210 -36.24 2.87 -34.15
C ASN A 210 -37.33 2.40 -35.12
N THR A 211 -38.57 2.25 -34.65
CA THR A 211 -39.70 1.88 -35.51
C THR A 211 -39.98 2.98 -36.55
N HIS A 212 -39.99 4.25 -36.13
CA HIS A 212 -40.17 5.39 -37.03
C HIS A 212 -39.05 5.48 -38.07
N PHE A 213 -37.81 5.19 -37.68
CA PHE A 213 -36.66 5.11 -38.58
C PHE A 213 -36.83 4.01 -39.64
N LEU A 214 -37.16 2.78 -39.23
CA LEU A 214 -37.37 1.67 -40.16
C LEU A 214 -38.55 1.90 -41.12
N GLU A 215 -39.64 2.48 -40.64
CA GLU A 215 -40.78 2.86 -41.48
C GLU A 215 -40.38 3.92 -42.52
N THR A 216 -39.55 4.90 -42.12
CA THR A 216 -39.04 5.94 -43.02
C THR A 216 -38.22 5.34 -44.15
N LEU A 217 -37.34 4.37 -43.85
CA LEU A 217 -36.54 3.69 -44.86
C LEU A 217 -37.40 2.86 -45.82
N ARG A 218 -38.42 2.16 -45.32
CA ARG A 218 -39.36 1.42 -46.17
C ARG A 218 -40.20 2.33 -47.06
N ALA A 219 -40.57 3.51 -46.56
CA ALA A 219 -41.39 4.48 -47.26
C ALA A 219 -40.57 5.59 -47.95
N ILE A 220 -39.28 5.37 -48.25
CA ILE A 220 -38.40 6.42 -48.76
C ILE A 220 -38.84 6.96 -50.14
N THR A 221 -39.29 6.08 -51.02
CA THR A 221 -39.73 6.43 -52.37
C THR A 221 -40.95 7.35 -52.36
N PRO A 222 -42.08 6.99 -51.70
CA PRO A 222 -43.21 7.91 -51.62
C PRO A 222 -42.84 9.19 -50.88
N LEU A 223 -42.01 9.13 -49.82
CA LEU A 223 -41.62 10.33 -49.08
C LEU A 223 -40.93 11.38 -49.97
N LYS A 224 -40.04 10.93 -50.87
CA LYS A 224 -39.37 11.81 -51.85
C LYS A 224 -40.30 12.31 -52.95
N LEU A 225 -41.21 11.46 -53.43
CA LEU A 225 -42.19 11.84 -54.46
C LEU A 225 -43.15 12.94 -53.97
N PHE A 226 -43.49 12.92 -52.67
CA PHE A 226 -44.37 13.91 -52.06
C PHE A 226 -43.64 15.12 -51.42
N GLY A 227 -42.31 15.17 -51.45
CA GLY A 227 -41.51 16.28 -50.91
C GLY A 227 -41.71 16.53 -49.41
N ARG A 228 -41.94 15.46 -48.62
CA ARG A 228 -42.29 15.52 -47.18
C ARG A 228 -41.12 15.16 -46.27
N GLU A 229 -39.88 15.28 -46.75
CA GLU A 229 -38.68 14.87 -46.00
C GLU A 229 -38.47 15.70 -44.74
N GLU A 230 -38.65 17.02 -44.81
CA GLU A 230 -38.46 17.92 -43.66
C GLU A 230 -39.47 17.65 -42.53
N GLU A 231 -40.74 17.38 -42.87
CA GLU A 231 -41.75 17.01 -41.88
C GLU A 231 -41.42 15.69 -41.19
N ARG A 232 -40.92 14.70 -41.94
CA ARG A 232 -40.51 13.41 -41.40
C ARG A 232 -39.24 13.52 -40.55
N ARG A 233 -38.29 14.36 -40.97
CA ARG A 233 -37.09 14.69 -40.22
C ARG A 233 -37.42 15.37 -38.89
N ALA A 234 -38.30 16.37 -38.89
CA ALA A 234 -38.73 17.06 -37.68
C ALA A 234 -39.39 16.11 -36.67
N ARG A 235 -40.25 15.19 -37.14
CA ARG A 235 -40.83 14.14 -36.27
C ARG A 235 -39.76 13.22 -35.68
N TRP A 236 -38.80 12.77 -36.48
CA TRP A 236 -37.71 11.94 -35.99
C TRP A 236 -36.81 12.70 -34.99
N GLN A 237 -36.56 13.99 -35.24
CA GLN A 237 -35.84 14.88 -34.31
C GLN A 237 -36.55 15.02 -32.96
N ASN A 238 -37.88 15.08 -32.94
CA ASN A 238 -38.63 15.09 -31.67
C ASN A 238 -38.48 13.75 -30.93
N LEU A 239 -38.58 12.62 -31.63
CA LEU A 239 -38.42 11.29 -31.03
C LEU A 239 -37.00 11.06 -30.49
N ILE A 240 -35.96 11.46 -31.21
CA ILE A 240 -34.57 11.31 -30.76
C ILE A 240 -34.29 12.23 -29.55
N VAL A 241 -34.87 13.44 -29.51
CA VAL A 241 -34.78 14.33 -28.34
C VAL A 241 -35.46 13.70 -27.12
N ASP A 242 -36.59 13.03 -27.29
CA ASP A 242 -37.23 12.30 -26.19
C ASP A 242 -36.35 11.17 -25.65
N VAL A 243 -35.70 10.39 -26.54
CA VAL A 243 -34.72 9.37 -26.14
C VAL A 243 -33.54 10.00 -25.40
N GLN A 244 -32.97 11.09 -25.93
CA GLN A 244 -31.85 11.81 -25.31
C GLN A 244 -32.21 12.38 -23.94
N ASN A 245 -33.41 12.94 -23.78
CA ASN A 245 -33.88 13.43 -22.48
C ASN A 245 -33.98 12.31 -21.44
N ARG A 246 -34.43 11.11 -21.85
CA ARG A 246 -34.42 9.92 -20.97
C ARG A 246 -32.98 9.44 -20.68
N ASP A 247 -32.08 9.47 -21.66
CA ASP A 247 -30.66 9.12 -21.48
C ASP A 247 -29.93 10.12 -20.56
N VAL A 248 -30.23 11.41 -20.63
CA VAL A 248 -29.70 12.42 -19.70
C VAL A 248 -30.22 12.17 -18.29
N ARG A 249 -31.48 11.77 -18.12
CA ARG A 249 -32.04 11.44 -16.80
C ARG A 249 -31.34 10.24 -16.19
N THR A 250 -31.13 9.16 -16.95
CA THR A 250 -30.38 7.99 -16.46
C THR A 250 -28.90 8.31 -16.21
N ALA A 251 -28.28 9.15 -17.05
CA ALA A 251 -26.91 9.62 -16.85
C ALA A 251 -26.76 10.46 -15.58
N LYS A 252 -27.65 11.41 -15.31
CA LYS A 252 -27.66 12.21 -14.07
C LYS A 252 -27.75 11.32 -12.82
N MET A 253 -28.60 10.30 -12.86
CA MET A 253 -28.70 9.31 -11.78
C MET A 253 -27.40 8.52 -11.62
N SER A 254 -26.77 8.12 -12.72
CA SER A 254 -25.48 7.44 -12.69
C SER A 254 -24.38 8.33 -12.11
N ILE A 255 -24.34 9.62 -12.48
CA ILE A 255 -23.38 10.59 -11.94
C ILE A 255 -23.57 10.72 -10.43
N GLY A 256 -24.80 10.95 -9.97
CA GLY A 256 -25.09 11.04 -8.53
C GLY A 256 -24.67 9.78 -7.76
N PHE A 257 -24.91 8.60 -8.35
CA PHE A 257 -24.48 7.33 -7.77
C PHE A 257 -22.95 7.20 -7.72
N THR A 258 -22.25 7.53 -8.80
CA THR A 258 -20.77 7.48 -8.83
C THR A 258 -20.17 8.48 -7.84
N THR A 259 -20.70 9.69 -7.73
CA THR A 259 -20.25 10.69 -6.75
C THR A 259 -20.45 10.20 -5.32
N ALA A 260 -21.62 9.64 -5.00
CA ALA A 260 -21.89 9.08 -3.68
C ALA A 260 -20.97 7.87 -3.38
N ASN A 261 -20.72 7.02 -4.38
CA ASN A 261 -19.78 5.91 -4.27
C ASN A 261 -18.36 6.38 -3.92
N THR A 262 -17.83 7.35 -4.68
CA THR A 262 -16.50 7.93 -4.43
C THR A 262 -16.43 8.59 -3.05
N PHE A 263 -17.50 9.23 -2.59
CA PHE A 263 -17.54 9.86 -1.27
C PHE A 263 -17.54 8.81 -0.13
N ILE A 264 -18.33 7.75 -0.24
CA ILE A 264 -18.41 6.68 0.78
C ILE A 264 -17.05 5.99 0.93
N PHE A 265 -16.46 5.51 -0.17
CA PHE A 265 -15.16 4.82 -0.15
C PHE A 265 -13.99 5.78 0.13
N GLY A 266 -14.10 7.05 -0.27
CA GLY A 266 -13.13 8.08 0.11
C GLY A 266 -13.09 8.33 1.62
N LEU A 267 -14.26 8.43 2.26
CA LEU A 267 -14.38 8.60 3.71
C LEU A 267 -13.92 7.34 4.45
N GLU A 268 -14.30 6.15 3.97
CA GLU A 268 -13.87 4.87 4.53
C GLU A 268 -12.34 4.74 4.51
N ASN A 269 -11.69 4.98 3.36
CA ASN A 269 -10.23 4.96 3.28
C ASN A 269 -9.57 5.93 4.27
N LEU A 270 -10.12 7.14 4.42
CA LEU A 270 -9.59 8.16 5.35
C LEU A 270 -9.75 7.73 6.81
N LEU A 271 -10.88 7.11 7.17
CA LEU A 271 -11.13 6.54 8.49
C LEU A 271 -10.23 5.34 8.78
N VAL A 272 -10.03 4.45 7.81
CA VAL A 272 -9.14 3.28 7.93
C VAL A 272 -7.70 3.75 8.17
N LEU A 273 -7.22 4.75 7.41
CA LEU A 273 -5.89 5.33 7.63
C LEU A 273 -5.77 5.99 9.01
N TRP A 274 -6.75 6.79 9.42
CA TRP A 274 -6.74 7.46 10.73
C TRP A 274 -6.77 6.46 11.90
N LEU A 275 -7.62 5.44 11.83
CA LEU A 275 -7.70 4.38 12.85
C LEU A 275 -6.46 3.50 12.83
N GLY A 276 -5.95 3.14 11.65
CA GLY A 276 -4.72 2.38 11.48
C GLY A 276 -3.52 3.10 12.10
N ALA A 277 -3.34 4.38 11.80
CA ALA A 277 -2.31 5.21 12.42
C ALA A 277 -2.47 5.29 13.94
N LYS A 278 -3.70 5.47 14.45
CA LYS A 278 -3.97 5.50 15.89
C LYS A 278 -3.63 4.17 16.58
N LEU A 279 -3.93 3.03 15.95
CA LEU A 279 -3.59 1.69 16.44
C LEU A 279 -2.06 1.52 16.54
N ILE A 280 -1.33 1.97 15.52
CA ILE A 280 0.14 1.93 15.51
C ILE A 280 0.74 2.89 16.56
N MET A 281 0.16 4.08 16.74
CA MET A 281 0.67 5.05 17.73
C MET A 281 0.42 4.61 19.19
N THR A 282 -0.63 3.83 19.45
CA THR A 282 -0.98 3.38 20.81
C THR A 282 -0.19 2.15 21.23
N GLY A 283 0.18 1.26 20.31
CA GLY A 283 1.18 0.23 20.55
C GLY A 283 2.56 0.79 20.25
N GLN A 284 3.31 1.30 21.24
CA GLN A 284 4.68 1.78 21.02
C GLN A 284 5.51 0.70 20.29
N PRO A 285 5.85 0.87 19.01
CA PRO A 285 6.73 -0.06 18.33
C PRO A 285 8.14 0.23 18.84
N VAL A 286 8.62 -0.66 19.71
CA VAL A 286 10.02 -0.64 20.14
C VAL A 286 10.87 -0.98 18.94
N GLN A 287 11.68 -0.03 18.48
CA GLN A 287 12.62 -0.27 17.39
C GLN A 287 13.79 -1.11 17.89
N ALA A 288 14.27 -2.05 17.06
CA ALA A 288 15.48 -2.81 17.36
C ALA A 288 16.66 -1.83 17.57
N GLY A 289 17.34 -1.93 18.72
CA GLY A 289 18.43 -1.02 19.11
C GLY A 289 18.02 0.20 19.95
N GLN A 290 16.73 0.44 20.19
CA GLN A 290 16.29 1.51 21.08
C GLN A 290 16.56 1.14 22.55
N THR A 291 17.38 1.94 23.25
CA THR A 291 17.61 1.74 24.69
C THR A 291 16.32 2.04 25.46
N LEU A 292 15.68 0.98 25.96
CA LEU A 292 14.40 1.08 26.66
C LEU A 292 14.53 1.58 28.10
N VAL A 293 15.60 1.17 28.78
CA VAL A 293 15.82 1.44 30.20
C VAL A 293 17.31 1.64 30.44
N ASN A 294 17.67 2.76 31.08
CA ASN A 294 19.02 2.98 31.60
C ASN A 294 18.96 2.76 33.11
N LEU A 295 19.54 1.67 33.59
CA LEU A 295 19.54 1.31 35.01
C LEU A 295 20.73 1.96 35.71
N ILE A 296 20.45 2.86 36.65
CA ILE A 296 21.45 3.38 37.59
C ILE A 296 21.30 2.55 38.87
N PRO A 297 22.29 1.72 39.26
CA PRO A 297 22.19 0.94 40.48
C PRO A 297 22.09 1.86 41.71
N GLU A 298 21.21 1.51 42.65
CA GLU A 298 20.90 2.32 43.83
C GLU A 298 22.11 2.52 44.76
N THR A 299 23.06 1.57 44.74
CA THR A 299 24.38 1.69 45.38
C THR A 299 25.24 2.83 44.83
N ALA A 300 24.94 3.34 43.63
CA ALA A 300 25.61 4.49 43.06
C ALA A 300 25.14 5.83 43.65
N GLN A 301 23.95 5.88 44.27
CA GLN A 301 23.43 7.09 44.91
C GLN A 301 23.96 7.31 46.34
N GLN A 302 24.46 6.25 46.99
CA GLN A 302 25.01 6.31 48.36
C GLN A 302 26.53 6.57 48.40
N GLY A 303 27.11 7.12 47.33
CA GLY A 303 28.51 7.57 47.31
C GLY A 303 29.58 6.45 47.29
N ALA A 304 29.17 5.18 47.19
CA ALA A 304 30.09 4.05 47.11
C ALA A 304 30.58 3.74 45.69
N SER A 305 29.93 4.27 44.65
CA SER A 305 30.45 4.20 43.28
C SER A 305 31.22 5.46 42.94
N THR A 306 32.51 5.32 42.65
CA THR A 306 33.30 6.41 42.06
C THR A 306 32.83 6.63 40.62
N LEU A 307 32.50 7.86 40.23
CA LEU A 307 32.20 8.17 38.83
C LEU A 307 33.47 7.99 38.00
N GLU A 308 33.29 7.33 36.86
CA GLU A 308 34.29 7.23 35.81
C GLU A 308 33.87 8.11 34.64
N ALA A 309 34.81 8.85 34.09
CA ALA A 309 34.57 9.62 32.87
C ALA A 309 34.76 8.70 31.66
N GLN A 310 33.73 8.59 30.83
CA GLN A 310 33.80 7.88 29.56
C GLN A 310 34.05 8.90 28.45
N LEU A 311 35.22 8.82 27.83
CA LEU A 311 35.64 9.66 26.71
C LEU A 311 35.54 8.88 25.41
N TYR A 312 35.20 9.58 24.33
CA TYR A 312 35.15 9.00 22.99
C TYR A 312 36.22 9.64 22.13
N ALA A 313 37.27 8.88 21.82
CA ALA A 313 38.39 9.36 21.04
C ALA A 313 38.32 8.81 19.60
N PRO A 314 38.49 9.63 18.57
CA PRO A 314 38.65 9.14 17.20
C PRO A 314 39.91 8.29 17.07
N SER A 315 39.96 7.41 16.07
CA SER A 315 41.09 6.50 15.82
C SER A 315 42.46 7.19 15.86
N ARG A 316 42.55 8.40 15.27
CA ARG A 316 43.77 9.21 15.23
C ARG A 316 44.32 9.60 16.60
N THR A 317 43.47 9.73 17.61
CA THR A 317 43.86 10.11 18.98
C THR A 317 43.98 8.86 19.84
N ALA A 318 43.06 7.90 19.69
CA ALA A 318 43.02 6.66 20.44
C ALA A 318 44.32 5.84 20.31
N GLY A 319 44.97 5.85 19.13
CA GLY A 319 46.24 5.14 18.90
C GLY A 319 47.43 5.66 19.74
N PHE A 320 47.34 6.87 20.31
CA PHE A 320 48.41 7.48 21.10
C PHE A 320 48.13 7.54 22.60
N VAL A 321 46.94 7.11 23.05
CA VAL A 321 46.59 7.09 24.47
C VAL A 321 47.06 5.78 25.08
N LYS A 322 47.66 5.84 26.28
CA LYS A 322 48.08 4.64 27.03
C LYS A 322 47.38 4.58 28.41
N PRO A 323 47.08 3.39 28.93
CA PRO A 323 46.69 3.22 30.32
C PRO A 323 47.72 3.85 31.27
N GLY A 324 47.26 4.54 32.31
CA GLY A 324 48.09 5.27 33.28
C GLY A 324 48.47 6.70 32.88
N GLN A 325 48.06 7.17 31.70
CA GLN A 325 48.34 8.54 31.26
C GLN A 325 47.44 9.56 31.98
N VAL A 326 48.03 10.70 32.35
CA VAL A 326 47.29 11.81 32.95
C VAL A 326 46.51 12.57 31.88
N VAL A 327 45.23 12.79 32.14
CA VAL A 327 44.32 13.53 31.27
C VAL A 327 43.71 14.71 32.02
N TRP A 328 43.60 15.83 31.32
CA TRP A 328 42.96 17.04 31.85
C TRP A 328 41.55 17.13 31.33
N LEU A 329 40.59 17.20 32.26
CA LEU A 329 39.16 17.17 32.00
C LEU A 329 38.57 18.56 32.20
N ARG A 330 37.81 19.01 31.21
CA ARG A 330 37.03 20.25 31.21
C ARG A 330 35.55 19.88 31.27
N TYR A 331 34.88 20.22 32.37
CA TYR A 331 33.45 20.01 32.49
C TYR A 331 32.69 21.15 31.78
N ALA A 332 31.80 20.81 30.84
CA ALA A 332 31.04 21.82 30.10
C ALA A 332 30.14 22.67 31.02
N ALA A 333 29.66 22.08 32.13
CA ALA A 333 28.82 22.76 33.11
C ALA A 333 29.59 23.77 33.99
N TYR A 334 30.93 23.71 34.03
CA TYR A 334 31.76 24.53 34.90
C TYR A 334 32.91 25.16 34.09
N PRO A 335 32.83 26.46 33.71
CA PRO A 335 33.84 27.11 32.90
C PRO A 335 35.25 27.00 33.51
N TYR A 336 36.16 26.35 32.79
CA TYR A 336 37.50 26.02 33.27
C TYR A 336 38.35 27.26 33.58
N GLN A 337 38.04 28.42 32.96
CA GLN A 337 38.73 29.69 33.24
C GLN A 337 38.52 30.16 34.68
N LYS A 338 37.42 29.74 35.33
CA LYS A 338 37.07 30.14 36.70
C LYS A 338 37.31 29.04 37.73
N PHE A 339 37.15 27.78 37.34
CA PHE A 339 37.17 26.64 38.27
C PHE A 339 38.32 25.65 38.05
N GLY A 340 39.20 25.94 37.09
CA GLY A 340 40.32 25.08 36.74
C GLY A 340 39.89 23.83 35.97
N MET A 341 40.88 23.01 35.62
CA MET A 341 40.67 21.71 34.99
C MET A 341 40.77 20.61 36.03
N ALA A 342 40.00 19.54 35.86
CA ALA A 342 40.11 18.36 36.71
C ALA A 342 41.15 17.40 36.14
N GLU A 343 41.87 16.72 37.04
CA GLU A 343 42.86 15.73 36.66
C GLU A 343 42.24 14.32 36.75
N GLY A 344 42.47 13.52 35.71
CA GLY A 344 42.08 12.12 35.64
C GLY A 344 43.21 11.23 35.15
N GLU A 345 43.06 9.93 35.36
CA GLU A 345 44.01 8.91 34.89
C GLU A 345 43.29 7.89 34.01
N VAL A 346 43.85 7.60 32.84
CA VAL A 346 43.29 6.62 31.90
C VAL A 346 43.39 5.22 32.52
N GLN A 347 42.27 4.55 32.77
CA GLN A 347 42.29 3.15 33.22
C GLN A 347 42.37 2.18 32.05
N THR A 348 41.43 2.30 31.12
CA THR A 348 41.25 1.33 30.04
C THR A 348 40.84 2.03 28.75
N ILE A 349 41.23 1.43 27.63
CA ILE A 349 40.85 1.85 26.29
C ILE A 349 40.23 0.62 25.62
N SER A 350 39.02 0.78 25.11
CA SER A 350 38.33 -0.28 24.37
C SER A 350 39.12 -0.63 23.11
N GLN A 351 39.33 -1.93 22.84
CA GLN A 351 39.95 -2.40 21.59
C GLN A 351 38.96 -2.48 20.43
N THR A 352 37.65 -2.40 20.73
CA THR A 352 36.59 -2.40 19.72
C THR A 352 36.01 -0.98 19.56
N PRO A 353 35.76 -0.54 18.31
CA PRO A 353 35.09 0.73 18.06
C PRO A 353 33.62 0.66 18.50
N ILE A 354 33.09 1.78 18.99
CA ILE A 354 31.67 1.90 19.35
C ILE A 354 30.86 2.36 18.14
N ALA A 355 29.71 1.72 17.90
CA ALA A 355 28.80 2.13 16.84
C ALA A 355 28.11 3.46 17.21
N ALA A 356 27.77 4.26 16.19
CA ALA A 356 27.13 5.57 16.38
C ALA A 356 25.81 5.50 17.17
N GLN A 357 25.11 4.37 17.07
CA GLN A 357 23.84 4.10 17.76
C GLN A 357 23.99 3.74 19.24
N ASP A 358 25.17 3.29 19.66
CA ASP A 358 25.48 2.91 21.05
C ASP A 358 26.07 4.10 21.85
N LEU A 359 26.19 5.26 21.20
CA LEU A 359 26.61 6.50 21.86
C LEU A 359 25.48 7.03 22.77
N PRO A 360 25.83 7.68 23.90
CA PRO A 360 24.84 8.25 24.80
C PRO A 360 23.88 9.21 24.11
N VAL A 361 22.58 9.03 24.40
CA VAL A 361 21.48 9.80 23.82
C VAL A 361 21.65 11.29 24.12
N GLY A 362 21.61 12.13 23.07
CA GLY A 362 21.82 13.59 23.18
C GLY A 362 23.27 14.07 23.07
N GLN A 363 24.26 13.17 23.13
CA GLN A 363 25.69 13.51 22.96
C GLN A 363 26.30 12.92 21.68
N GLY A 364 25.66 11.90 21.09
CA GLY A 364 26.15 11.25 19.86
C GLY A 364 26.42 12.20 18.69
N GLN A 365 25.55 13.18 18.44
CA GLN A 365 25.70 14.10 17.31
C GLN A 365 26.89 15.06 17.46
N ALA A 366 27.17 15.53 18.68
CA ALA A 366 28.33 16.37 18.97
C ALA A 366 29.64 15.60 18.81
N LEU A 367 29.68 14.34 19.29
CA LEU A 367 30.84 13.46 19.19
C LEU A 367 31.14 13.07 17.73
N LEU A 368 30.11 12.80 16.93
CA LEU A 368 30.26 12.49 15.50
C LEU A 368 30.71 13.70 14.66
N THR A 369 30.30 14.91 15.05
CA THR A 369 30.75 16.15 14.42
C THR A 369 32.23 16.41 14.74
N ALA A 370 32.64 16.18 15.99
CA ALA A 370 34.03 16.30 16.41
C ALA A 370 34.95 15.24 15.76
N ALA A 371 34.44 14.04 15.50
CA ALA A 371 35.19 12.94 14.91
C ALA A 371 35.45 13.08 13.40
N GLN A 372 34.89 14.09 12.73
CA GLN A 372 34.73 14.13 11.27
C GLN A 372 33.88 12.94 10.80
N ALA A 373 32.69 13.21 10.25
CA ALA A 373 31.71 12.19 9.90
C ALA A 373 32.39 11.01 9.17
N ASN A 374 32.36 9.82 9.79
CA ASN A 374 32.90 8.53 9.33
C ASN A 374 34.21 7.99 9.97
N GLU A 375 34.76 8.61 11.03
CA GLU A 375 35.82 7.95 11.83
C GLU A 375 35.27 7.05 12.96
N PRO A 376 35.82 5.84 13.18
CA PRO A 376 35.43 5.00 14.30
C PRO A 376 35.89 5.61 15.63
N LEU A 377 34.99 5.62 16.60
CA LEU A 377 35.21 6.13 17.96
C LEU A 377 35.58 4.99 18.91
N TYR A 378 36.57 5.21 19.77
CA TYR A 378 36.98 4.27 20.80
C TYR A 378 36.63 4.84 22.18
N ARG A 379 36.07 3.99 23.04
CA ARG A 379 35.74 4.37 24.42
C ARG A 379 36.99 4.29 25.30
N VAL A 380 37.31 5.40 25.96
CA VAL A 380 38.41 5.52 26.93
C VAL A 380 37.81 5.79 28.31
N SER A 381 38.03 4.89 29.26
CA SER A 381 37.57 5.04 30.64
C SER A 381 38.64 5.72 31.49
N VAL A 382 38.25 6.80 32.16
CA VAL A 382 39.13 7.64 32.96
C VAL A 382 38.66 7.68 34.41
N LYS A 383 39.57 7.36 35.33
CA LYS A 383 39.34 7.53 36.76
C LYS A 383 39.50 9.00 37.14
N LEU A 384 38.47 9.57 37.76
CA LEU A 384 38.51 10.93 38.28
C LEU A 384 39.28 10.97 39.61
N LYS A 385 40.29 11.85 39.74
CA LYS A 385 41.01 12.04 41.02
C LYS A 385 40.14 12.71 42.10
N LYS A 386 39.19 13.54 41.69
CA LYS A 386 38.23 14.22 42.57
C LYS A 386 36.81 14.03 42.02
N GLN A 387 35.90 13.58 42.89
CA GLN A 387 34.49 13.32 42.57
C GLN A 387 33.58 14.56 42.81
N ALA A 388 34.19 15.67 43.24
CA ALA A 388 33.50 16.92 43.54
C ALA A 388 34.33 18.13 43.07
N ILE A 389 33.63 19.21 42.73
CA ILE A 389 34.22 20.48 42.32
C ILE A 389 33.77 21.60 43.28
N THR A 390 34.70 22.45 43.70
CA THR A 390 34.39 23.57 44.59
C THR A 390 34.01 24.79 43.75
N THR A 391 32.74 25.18 43.78
CA THR A 391 32.21 26.33 43.05
C THR A 391 31.70 27.37 44.04
N TYR A 392 32.17 28.61 43.91
CA TYR A 392 31.73 29.74 44.76
C TYR A 392 31.74 29.44 46.28
N GLY A 393 32.77 28.72 46.76
CA GLY A 393 32.92 28.35 48.17
C GLY A 393 32.16 27.10 48.63
N ASN A 394 31.33 26.49 47.77
CA ASN A 394 30.58 25.27 48.08
C ASN A 394 31.10 24.08 47.25
N THR A 395 31.33 22.94 47.89
CA THR A 395 31.71 21.70 47.21
C THR A 395 30.48 21.02 46.64
N GLN A 396 30.38 20.94 45.32
CA GLN A 396 29.32 20.25 44.60
C GLN A 396 29.81 18.91 44.07
N LEU A 397 29.01 17.85 44.27
CA LEU A 397 29.26 16.53 43.69
C LEU A 397 29.00 16.54 42.17
N LEU A 398 29.86 15.84 41.43
CA LEU A 398 29.65 15.62 40.00
C LEU A 398 28.43 14.72 39.77
N LYS A 399 27.70 14.93 38.66
CA LYS A 399 26.52 14.13 38.31
C LYS A 399 26.81 13.26 37.08
N ALA A 400 26.30 12.04 37.08
CA ALA A 400 26.34 11.18 35.91
C ALA A 400 25.61 11.83 34.72
N GLY A 401 26.19 11.72 33.52
CA GLY A 401 25.65 12.31 32.29
C GLY A 401 26.12 13.74 31.97
N MET A 402 26.95 14.37 32.82
CA MET A 402 27.57 15.66 32.50
C MET A 402 28.50 15.55 31.28
N ALA A 403 28.37 16.48 30.33
CA ALA A 403 29.28 16.58 29.20
C ALA A 403 30.65 17.11 29.66
N LEU A 404 31.72 16.52 29.11
CA LEU A 404 33.09 16.88 29.43
C LEU A 404 33.98 16.68 28.19
N ASP A 405 34.99 17.54 28.07
CA ASP A 405 36.06 17.43 27.07
C ASP A 405 37.35 17.04 27.78
N ALA A 406 38.23 16.33 27.10
CA ALA A 406 39.51 15.92 27.65
C ALA A 406 40.66 16.22 26.71
N ASP A 407 41.76 16.69 27.29
CA ASP A 407 43.05 16.79 26.61
C ASP A 407 44.00 15.76 27.20
N VAL A 408 44.59 14.95 26.32
CA VAL A 408 45.57 13.93 26.69
C VAL A 408 46.97 14.51 26.57
N MET A 409 47.76 14.47 27.65
CA MET A 409 49.11 15.03 27.66
C MET A 409 50.11 14.06 27.03
N GLN A 410 50.44 14.25 25.75
CA GLN A 410 51.28 13.30 24.98
C GLN A 410 52.79 13.38 25.31
N TYR A 411 53.34 14.59 25.47
CA TYR A 411 54.78 14.78 25.72
C TYR A 411 55.03 15.97 26.64
N ARG A 412 56.03 15.86 27.51
CA ARG A 412 56.56 16.98 28.30
C ARG A 412 57.80 17.52 27.59
N ARG A 413 57.66 18.63 26.89
CA ARG A 413 58.79 19.31 26.23
C ARG A 413 59.31 20.43 27.14
N THR A 414 60.62 20.62 27.18
CA THR A 414 61.20 21.83 27.78
C THR A 414 61.10 22.99 26.80
N VAL A 415 60.97 24.22 27.31
CA VAL A 415 60.79 25.42 26.47
C VAL A 415 61.94 25.59 25.47
N TRP A 416 63.16 25.22 25.86
CA TRP A 416 64.33 25.28 24.97
C TRP A 416 64.27 24.27 23.81
N GLU A 417 63.76 23.05 24.03
CA GLU A 417 63.59 22.06 22.95
C GLU A 417 62.56 22.50 21.91
N TRP A 418 61.53 23.24 22.33
CA TRP A 418 60.50 23.76 21.43
C TRP A 418 61.01 24.94 20.58
N VAL A 419 61.75 25.88 21.19
CA VAL A 419 62.27 27.08 20.51
C VAL A 419 63.29 26.73 19.40
N PHE A 420 64.10 25.69 19.59
CA PHE A 420 65.16 25.32 18.63
C PHE A 420 64.75 24.21 17.64
N GLU A 421 63.51 23.69 17.70
CA GLU A 421 62.99 22.64 16.79
C GLU A 421 63.11 22.97 15.29
N PRO A 422 62.83 24.20 14.80
CA PRO A 422 62.95 24.53 13.37
C PRO A 422 64.38 24.43 12.85
N ILE A 423 65.36 24.69 13.73
CA ILE A 423 66.79 24.69 13.42
C ILE A 423 67.34 23.26 13.43
N PHE A 424 66.84 22.40 14.33
CA PHE A 424 67.23 20.99 14.35
C PHE A 424 66.53 20.16 13.28
N ALA A 425 65.29 20.50 12.91
CA ALA A 425 64.54 19.82 11.85
C ALA A 425 65.17 19.97 10.46
N THR A 426 65.87 21.08 10.19
CA THR A 426 66.62 21.33 8.94
C THR A 426 68.00 20.66 8.93
N SER A 427 68.52 20.23 10.08
CA SER A 427 69.84 19.59 10.21
C SER A 427 69.83 18.06 10.04
N SER A 428 68.66 17.44 9.87
CA SER A 428 68.55 15.99 9.62
C SER A 428 69.17 15.55 8.28
N PHE A 429 69.49 16.48 7.38
CA PHE A 429 70.21 16.24 6.14
C PHE A 429 71.68 15.80 6.34
N PHE A 430 72.26 15.99 7.54
CA PHE A 430 73.66 15.61 7.84
C PHE A 430 73.81 14.34 8.71
N LYS A 431 72.72 13.65 9.03
CA LYS A 431 72.74 12.41 9.84
C LYS A 431 72.75 11.12 9.00
N GLU A 432 72.99 11.22 7.68
CA GLU A 432 73.10 10.07 6.77
C GLU A 432 74.56 9.73 6.35
N LEU A 433 75.56 10.47 6.84
CA LEU A 433 76.98 10.27 6.48
C LEU A 433 77.87 9.78 7.62
N GLY A 434 77.32 9.02 8.57
CA GLY A 434 78.13 8.43 9.64
C GLY A 434 77.43 7.32 10.42
N GLY A 435 77.74 6.07 10.07
CA GLY A 435 77.76 4.97 11.03
C GLY A 435 76.66 3.92 10.93
N ARG A 436 76.97 2.86 10.17
CA ARG A 436 76.42 1.50 10.32
C ARG A 436 76.33 1.07 11.80
N ARG A 437 75.13 0.68 12.24
CA ARG A 437 74.81 -0.49 13.10
C ARG A 437 73.35 -0.85 12.78
N SER A 438 73.09 -1.83 11.91
CA SER A 438 72.92 -3.27 12.20
C SER A 438 71.84 -3.58 13.24
N PHE A 439 70.99 -4.54 12.85
CA PHE A 439 69.90 -5.26 13.51
C PHE A 439 68.49 -4.74 13.23
N ALA A 440 67.50 -5.54 12.85
CA ALA A 440 67.38 -6.86 12.20
C ALA A 440 65.87 -7.08 11.96
N HIS A 441 65.53 -7.89 10.94
CA HIS A 441 64.21 -8.47 10.71
C HIS A 441 63.58 -9.11 11.96
N SER A 442 62.25 -9.02 12.09
CA SER A 442 61.34 -10.19 12.01
C SER A 442 59.88 -9.80 12.33
N GLU A 443 58.98 -10.23 11.44
CA GLU A 443 57.54 -10.56 11.61
C GLU A 443 56.51 -9.47 11.96
#